data_AF-A0A382V6L2-F1
#
_entry.id   AF-A0A382V6L2-F1
#
_cell.length_a   1.000
_cell.length_b   1.000
_cell.length_c   1.000
_cell.angle_alpha   90.00
_cell.angle_beta   90.00
_cell.angle_gamma   90.00
#
_symmetry.space_group_name_H-M   'P 1'
#
loop_
_entity.id
_entity.type
_entity.pdbx_description
1 polymer ?
#
loop_
_entity_poly.entity_id
_entity_poly.type
_entity_poly.pdbx_seq_one_letter_code
_entity_poly.pdbx_strand_id
1 'polypeptide(L)'
;MVMQAIGVELNPTLPWAILVALVAVWVSILLFALTSRARGVWWRALFLCAGYLFLLDPTLVTEQREYLPDVAALVVDRTGSQRVGGRLEVTDNVSEQLQVRLAKQSGLELRSIVVGGSDKGSGTRLFEALREVLSDVPADRVA
;
A
#
# COMPACT_ATOMS: atom_id res chain seq x y z
N MET A 1 -5.76 -8.37 -10.65
CA MET A 1 -4.60 -9.27 -10.62
C MET A 1 -4.13 -9.32 -9.17
N VAL A 2 -4.35 -10.42 -8.46
CA VAL A 2 -3.97 -10.52 -7.04
C VAL A 2 -2.46 -10.71 -7.00
N MET A 3 -1.74 -9.74 -6.45
CA MET A 3 -0.30 -9.86 -6.23
C MET A 3 -0.10 -10.49 -4.86
N GLN A 4 0.54 -11.66 -4.81
CA GLN A 4 0.87 -12.29 -3.54
C GLN A 4 2.23 -11.79 -3.08
N ALA A 5 2.26 -11.04 -1.97
CA ALA A 5 3.49 -10.71 -1.28
C ALA A 5 3.73 -11.75 -0.19
N ILE A 6 4.92 -12.35 -0.18
CA ILE A 6 5.34 -13.30 0.86
C ILE A 6 6.22 -12.55 1.84
N GLY A 7 5.74 -12.37 3.07
CA GLY A 7 6.49 -11.83 4.19
C GLY A 7 6.97 -12.93 5.14
N VAL A 8 8.13 -12.72 5.77
CA VAL A 8 8.58 -13.53 6.90
C VAL A 8 8.48 -12.67 8.14
N GLU A 9 7.60 -13.04 9.07
CA GLU A 9 7.48 -12.39 10.37
C GLU A 9 8.10 -13.29 11.45
N LEU A 10 8.86 -12.67 12.36
CA LEU A 10 9.44 -13.33 13.51
C LEU A 10 8.62 -12.94 14.73
N ASN A 11 7.85 -13.89 15.27
CA ASN A 11 6.99 -13.67 16.43
C ASN A 11 7.52 -14.48 17.62
N PRO A 12 8.64 -14.06 18.23
CA PRO A 12 9.30 -14.87 19.24
C PRO A 12 8.39 -15.12 20.44
N THR A 13 8.24 -16.40 20.80
CA THR A 13 7.44 -16.83 21.96
C THR A 13 7.97 -16.29 23.29
N LEU A 14 9.24 -15.90 23.32
CA LEU A 14 9.93 -15.36 24.49
C LEU A 14 10.43 -13.93 24.24
N PRO A 15 10.55 -13.10 25.28
CA PRO A 15 11.21 -11.79 25.18
C PRO A 15 12.61 -11.88 24.59
N TRP A 16 12.96 -10.92 23.73
CA TRP A 16 14.27 -10.84 23.06
C TRP A 16 15.46 -10.94 24.01
N ALA A 17 15.37 -10.35 25.21
CA ALA A 17 16.42 -10.42 26.21
C ALA A 17 16.75 -11.86 26.63
N ILE A 18 15.73 -12.72 26.77
CA ILE A 18 15.90 -14.13 27.15
C ILE A 18 16.54 -14.91 26.00
N LEU A 19 16.11 -14.67 24.76
CA LEU A 19 16.67 -15.33 23.58
C LEU A 19 18.15 -14.98 23.40
N VAL A 20 18.53 -13.71 23.55
CA VAL A 20 19.93 -13.27 23.49
C VAL A 20 20.76 -13.90 24.59
N ALA A 21 20.25 -13.94 25.82
CA ALA A 21 20.94 -14.58 26.95
C ALA A 21 21.14 -16.08 26.72
N LEU A 22 20.13 -16.77 26.18
CA LEU A 22 20.19 -18.19 25.83
C LEU A 22 21.27 -18.47 24.78
N VAL A 23 21.32 -17.66 23.71
CA VAL A 23 22.36 -17.76 22.68
C VAL A 23 23.75 -17.55 23.27
N ALA A 24 23.93 -16.55 24.15
CA ALA A 24 25.22 -16.28 24.78
C ALA A 24 25.74 -17.47 25.61
N VAL A 25 24.85 -18.12 26.37
CA VAL A 25 25.19 -19.33 27.15
C VAL A 25 25.55 -20.49 26.22
N TRP A 26 24.74 -20.73 25.17
CA TRP A 26 25.00 -21.80 24.22
C TRP A 26 26.32 -21.64 23.47
N VAL A 27 26.63 -20.44 23.00
CA VAL A 27 27.90 -20.14 22.32
C VAL A 27 29.07 -20.39 23.26
N SER A 28 28.96 -20.00 24.53
CA SER A 28 30.00 -20.24 25.53
C SER A 28 30.26 -21.73 25.77
N ILE A 29 29.18 -22.55 25.86
CA ILE A 29 29.28 -24.01 25.99
C ILE A 29 29.90 -24.64 24.74
N LEU A 30 29.47 -24.21 23.55
CA LEU A 30 30.00 -24.74 22.29
C LEU A 30 31.48 -24.39 22.11
N LEU A 31 31.89 -23.17 22.45
CA LEU A 31 33.27 -22.72 22.37
C LEU A 31 34.16 -23.55 23.31
N PHE A 32 33.71 -23.78 24.55
CA PHE A 32 34.40 -24.65 25.49
C PHE A 32 34.47 -26.12 25.03
N ALA A 33 33.41 -26.64 24.43
CA ALA A 33 33.40 -27.99 23.87
C ALA A 33 34.36 -28.13 22.67
N LEU A 34 34.51 -27.05 21.88
CA LEU A 34 35.42 -26.98 20.75
C LEU A 34 36.88 -26.95 21.22
N THR A 35 37.21 -26.15 22.23
CA THR A 35 38.57 -26.13 22.83
C THR A 35 38.91 -27.47 23.50
N SER A 36 37.91 -28.14 24.06
CA SER A 36 38.04 -29.49 24.63
C SER A 36 38.10 -30.61 23.57
N ARG A 37 38.04 -30.29 22.28
CA ARG A 37 37.99 -31.24 21.14
C ARG A 37 36.94 -32.34 21.32
N ALA A 38 35.80 -32.00 21.92
CA ALA A 38 34.72 -32.95 22.13
C ALA A 38 34.18 -33.43 20.77
N ARG A 39 33.98 -34.74 20.64
CA ARG A 39 33.32 -35.30 19.45
C ARG A 39 31.82 -34.94 19.49
N GLY A 40 31.25 -34.60 18.33
CA GLY A 40 29.82 -34.30 18.19
C GLY A 40 29.40 -32.85 18.48
N VAL A 41 30.32 -31.89 18.56
CA VAL A 41 30.00 -30.46 18.70
C VAL A 41 29.09 -29.97 17.57
N TRP A 42 29.32 -30.43 16.33
CA TRP A 42 28.48 -30.10 15.19
C TRP A 42 27.01 -30.55 15.35
N TRP A 43 26.80 -31.77 15.85
CA TRP A 43 25.44 -32.28 16.12
C TRP A 43 24.75 -31.52 17.25
N ARG A 44 25.50 -31.15 18.30
CA ARG A 44 24.98 -30.29 19.37
C ARG A 44 24.59 -28.92 18.87
N ALA A 45 25.44 -28.28 18.06
CA ALA A 45 25.14 -26.99 17.45
C ALA A 45 23.89 -27.06 16.58
N LEU A 46 23.76 -28.10 15.75
CA LEU A 46 22.58 -28.30 14.89
C LEU A 46 21.29 -28.41 15.70
N PHE A 47 21.27 -29.22 16.77
CA PHE A 47 20.10 -29.37 17.63
C PHE A 47 19.73 -28.06 18.34
N LEU A 48 20.73 -27.33 18.83
CA LEU A 48 20.50 -26.03 19.47
C LEU A 48 19.95 -25.01 18.47
N CYS A 49 20.48 -24.97 17.24
CA CYS A 49 19.95 -24.13 16.17
C CYS A 49 18.51 -24.50 15.81
N ALA A 50 18.17 -25.79 15.71
CA ALA A 50 16.81 -26.24 15.44
C ALA A 50 15.84 -25.81 16.55
N GLY A 51 16.23 -25.97 17.82
CA GLY A 51 15.44 -25.52 18.95
C GLY A 51 15.29 -23.99 19.01
N TYR A 52 16.34 -23.24 18.64
CA TYR A 52 16.27 -21.78 18.56
C TYR A 52 15.29 -21.31 17.48
N LEU A 53 15.34 -21.95 16.32
CA LEU A 53 14.45 -21.63 15.20
C LEU A 53 12.99 -21.88 15.59
N PHE A 54 12.73 -22.93 16.37
CA PHE A 54 11.40 -23.18 16.94
C PHE A 54 10.96 -22.05 17.89
N LEU A 55 11.85 -21.53 18.74
CA LEU A 55 11.52 -20.43 19.67
C LEU A 55 11.26 -19.09 18.96
N LEU A 56 11.93 -18.86 17.83
CA LEU A 56 11.73 -17.68 16.98
C LEU A 56 10.37 -17.65 16.27
N ASP A 57 9.73 -18.82 16.13
CA ASP A 57 8.43 -19.03 15.49
C ASP A 57 8.30 -18.28 14.15
N PRO A 58 9.14 -18.60 13.14
CA PRO A 58 9.09 -17.93 11.85
C PRO A 58 7.78 -18.29 11.14
N THR A 59 6.90 -17.31 10.99
CA THR A 59 5.62 -17.49 10.33
C THR A 59 5.66 -16.88 8.93
N LEU A 60 5.23 -17.67 7.94
CA LEU A 60 5.04 -17.20 6.58
C LEU A 60 3.68 -16.49 6.50
N VAL A 61 3.73 -15.17 6.36
CA VAL A 61 2.52 -14.35 6.21
C VAL A 61 2.31 -14.10 4.73
N THR A 62 1.21 -14.64 4.20
CA THR A 62 0.76 -14.34 2.84
C THR A 62 -0.24 -13.20 2.93
N GLU A 63 0.19 -11.98 2.59
CA GLU A 63 -0.69 -10.83 2.60
C GLU A 63 -1.48 -10.81 1.28
N GLN A 64 -2.78 -11.13 1.35
CA GLN A 64 -3.67 -11.00 0.20
C GLN A 64 -4.09 -9.53 0.07
N ARG A 65 -3.32 -8.76 -0.70
CA ARG A 65 -3.72 -7.40 -1.07
C ARG A 65 -4.56 -7.45 -2.33
N GLU A 66 -5.86 -7.21 -2.17
CA GLU A 66 -6.74 -6.93 -3.29
C GLU A 66 -6.50 -5.48 -3.71
N TYR A 67 -5.87 -5.27 -4.87
CA TYR A 67 -5.73 -3.93 -5.44
C TYR A 67 -7.11 -3.47 -5.91
N LEU A 68 -7.78 -2.65 -5.09
CA LEU A 68 -8.96 -1.91 -5.53
C LEU A 68 -8.49 -0.83 -6.53
N PRO A 69 -9.23 -0.60 -7.62
CA PRO A 69 -8.90 0.47 -8.55
C PRO A 69 -8.97 1.83 -7.86
N ASP A 70 -8.03 2.70 -8.16
CA ASP A 70 -8.02 4.10 -7.69
C ASP A 70 -9.11 4.89 -8.42
N VAL A 71 -9.64 5.94 -7.80
CA VAL A 71 -10.70 6.78 -8.39
C VAL A 71 -10.12 8.15 -8.73
N ALA A 72 -10.24 8.55 -10.00
CA ALA A 72 -9.93 9.89 -10.47
C ALA A 72 -11.23 10.67 -10.73
N ALA A 73 -11.35 11.85 -10.15
CA ALA A 73 -12.45 12.78 -10.43
C ALA A 73 -12.06 13.77 -11.54
N LEU A 74 -12.84 13.78 -12.62
CA LEU A 74 -12.70 14.77 -13.70
C LEU A 74 -13.82 15.81 -13.58
N VAL A 75 -13.48 16.99 -13.07
CA VAL A 75 -14.44 18.10 -12.92
C VAL A 75 -14.27 19.06 -14.10
N VAL A 76 -15.30 19.16 -14.94
CA VAL A 76 -15.33 20.06 -16.10
C VAL A 76 -16.09 21.33 -15.75
N ASP A 77 -15.37 22.44 -15.61
CA ASP A 77 -15.96 23.75 -15.38
C ASP A 77 -16.59 24.30 -16.67
N ARG A 78 -17.89 24.61 -16.64
CA ARG A 78 -18.64 25.27 -17.72
C ARG A 78 -19.31 26.56 -17.24
N THR A 79 -18.75 27.20 -16.21
CA THR A 79 -19.27 28.48 -15.72
C THR A 79 -19.02 29.63 -16.71
N GLY A 80 -19.69 30.77 -16.48
CA GLY A 80 -19.64 31.93 -17.40
C GLY A 80 -18.24 32.43 -17.71
N SER A 81 -17.26 32.21 -16.82
CA SER A 81 -15.84 32.53 -17.01
C SER A 81 -15.17 31.75 -18.15
N GLN A 82 -15.69 30.57 -18.52
CA GLN A 82 -15.14 29.72 -19.59
C GLN A 82 -15.65 30.11 -20.98
N ARG A 83 -16.65 31.01 -21.07
CA ARG A 83 -17.19 31.48 -22.37
C ARG A 83 -16.32 32.54 -23.05
N VAL A 84 -15.32 33.07 -22.35
CA VAL A 84 -14.47 34.15 -22.86
C VAL A 84 -13.32 33.57 -23.67
N GLY A 85 -13.11 34.08 -24.89
CA GLY A 85 -11.92 33.80 -25.69
C GLY A 85 -11.78 32.35 -26.19
N GLY A 86 -12.88 31.67 -26.51
CA GLY A 86 -12.85 30.30 -27.07
C GLY A 86 -12.45 29.20 -26.09
N ARG A 87 -12.32 29.51 -24.80
CA ARG A 87 -11.87 28.56 -23.76
C ARG A 87 -12.76 27.32 -23.64
N LEU A 88 -14.06 27.46 -23.84
CA LEU A 88 -15.01 26.33 -23.85
C LEU A 88 -14.62 25.24 -24.86
N GLU A 89 -14.27 25.61 -26.09
CA GLU A 89 -13.88 24.64 -27.12
C GLU A 89 -12.59 23.91 -26.75
N VAL A 90 -11.63 24.65 -26.15
CA VAL A 90 -10.39 24.06 -25.62
C VAL A 90 -10.68 23.11 -24.46
N THR A 91 -11.52 23.50 -23.52
CA THR A 91 -11.91 22.68 -22.36
C THR A 91 -12.60 21.40 -22.80
N ASP A 92 -13.52 21.48 -23.77
CA ASP A 92 -14.23 20.31 -24.29
C ASP A 92 -13.26 19.33 -24.95
N ASN A 93 -12.37 19.82 -25.82
CA ASN A 93 -11.40 18.99 -26.52
C ASN A 93 -10.40 18.32 -25.54
N VAL A 94 -9.92 19.06 -24.54
CA VAL A 94 -9.03 18.51 -23.50
C VAL A 94 -9.76 17.49 -22.62
N SER A 95 -11.01 17.76 -22.25
CA SER A 95 -11.79 16.85 -21.40
C SER A 95 -12.03 15.50 -22.09
N GLU A 96 -12.28 15.49 -23.40
CA GLU A 96 -12.44 14.29 -24.19
C GLU A 96 -11.11 13.52 -24.31
N GLN A 97 -10.01 14.21 -24.59
CA GLN A 97 -8.69 13.60 -24.62
C GLN A 97 -8.30 12.97 -23.28
N LEU A 98 -8.62 13.63 -22.15
CA LEU A 98 -8.37 13.09 -20.82
C LEU A 98 -9.23 11.86 -20.53
N GLN A 99 -10.53 11.88 -20.89
CA GLN A 99 -11.40 10.70 -20.74
C GLN A 99 -10.85 9.51 -21.51
N VAL A 100 -10.43 9.71 -22.77
CA VAL A 100 -9.87 8.63 -23.60
C VAL A 100 -8.55 8.09 -23.06
N ARG A 101 -7.69 8.95 -22.49
CA ARG A 101 -6.41 8.53 -21.91
C ARG A 101 -6.61 7.78 -20.58
N LEU A 102 -7.42 8.33 -19.69
CA LEU A 102 -7.66 7.77 -18.36
C LEU A 102 -8.49 6.47 -18.43
N ALA A 103 -9.40 6.33 -19.39
CA ALA A 103 -10.13 5.08 -19.63
C ALA A 103 -9.24 3.91 -20.07
N LYS A 104 -8.02 4.17 -20.56
CA LYS A 104 -7.04 3.14 -20.95
C LYS A 104 -6.15 2.69 -19.79
N GLN A 105 -6.20 3.39 -18.66
CA GLN A 105 -5.38 3.07 -17.50
C GLN A 105 -6.03 1.96 -16.68
N SER A 106 -5.44 0.77 -16.72
CA SER A 106 -5.91 -0.36 -15.89
C SER A 106 -5.75 -0.02 -14.41
N GLY A 107 -6.80 -0.23 -13.62
CA GLY A 107 -6.78 0.07 -12.18
C GLY A 107 -7.21 1.49 -11.82
N LEU A 108 -7.81 2.25 -12.76
CA LEU A 108 -8.34 3.58 -12.51
C LEU A 108 -9.84 3.65 -12.89
N GLU A 109 -10.69 4.08 -11.96
CA GLU A 109 -12.09 4.41 -12.17
C GLU A 109 -12.24 5.92 -12.39
N LEU A 110 -12.69 6.33 -13.57
CA LEU A 110 -12.88 7.73 -13.89
C LEU A 110 -14.33 8.15 -13.60
N ARG A 111 -14.51 9.17 -12.76
CA ARG A 111 -15.81 9.79 -12.50
C ARG A 111 -15.81 11.22 -12.99
N SER A 112 -16.63 11.51 -14.00
CA SER A 112 -16.73 12.86 -14.57
C SER A 112 -17.97 13.59 -14.09
N ILE A 113 -17.81 14.87 -13.74
CA ILE A 113 -18.93 15.77 -13.45
C ILE A 113 -18.73 17.10 -14.16
N VAL A 114 -19.82 17.63 -14.71
CA VAL A 114 -19.82 18.91 -15.41
C VAL A 114 -20.46 19.95 -14.51
N VAL A 115 -19.69 20.96 -14.11
CA VAL A 115 -20.18 22.07 -13.28
C VAL A 115 -20.64 23.19 -14.19
N GLY A 116 -21.95 23.25 -14.43
CA GLY A 116 -22.60 24.37 -15.09
C GLY A 116 -22.83 25.53 -14.13
N GLY A 117 -22.80 26.76 -14.64
CA GLY A 117 -23.26 27.91 -13.87
C GLY A 117 -24.78 27.86 -13.68
N SER A 118 -25.24 27.33 -12.55
CA SER A 118 -26.64 27.45 -12.12
C SER A 118 -26.80 28.63 -11.15
N ASP A 119 -27.82 29.43 -11.45
CA ASP A 119 -28.25 30.67 -10.79
C ASP A 119 -27.42 31.94 -11.01
N LYS A 120 -28.15 32.95 -11.47
CA LYS A 120 -27.73 34.33 -11.70
C LYS A 120 -27.08 34.90 -10.44
N GLY A 121 -25.76 34.76 -10.31
CA GLY A 121 -24.96 35.38 -9.25
C GLY A 121 -24.33 34.45 -8.21
N SER A 122 -24.54 33.12 -8.30
CA SER A 122 -23.78 32.17 -7.48
C SER A 122 -22.46 31.85 -8.17
N GLY A 123 -21.33 31.97 -7.46
CA GLY A 123 -19.99 31.70 -8.02
C GLY A 123 -19.79 30.24 -8.43
N THR A 124 -18.55 29.90 -8.81
CA THR A 124 -18.19 28.57 -9.29
C THR A 124 -18.10 27.55 -8.13
N ARG A 125 -19.05 26.61 -8.06
CA ARG A 125 -19.17 25.58 -6.98
C ARG A 125 -18.38 24.29 -7.28
N LEU A 126 -17.10 24.42 -7.61
CA LEU A 126 -16.27 23.25 -7.97
C LEU A 126 -16.02 22.29 -6.81
N PHE A 127 -15.78 22.80 -5.61
CA PHE A 127 -15.49 21.97 -4.44
C PHE A 127 -16.71 21.22 -3.91
N GLU A 128 -17.91 21.76 -4.11
CA GLU A 128 -19.17 21.10 -3.75
C GLU A 128 -19.40 19.90 -4.66
N ALA A 129 -19.28 20.08 -5.98
CA ALA A 129 -19.34 19.00 -6.97
C ALA A 129 -18.25 17.94 -6.76
N LEU A 130 -17.03 18.34 -6.39
CA LEU A 130 -15.95 17.39 -6.10
C LEU A 130 -16.27 16.53 -4.87
N ARG A 131 -16.80 17.13 -3.79
CA ARG A 131 -17.21 16.39 -2.58
C ARG A 131 -18.35 15.44 -2.84
N GLU A 132 -19.28 15.80 -3.71
CA GLU A 132 -20.37 14.91 -4.12
C GLU A 132 -19.85 13.68 -4.86
N VAL A 133 -18.95 13.88 -5.84
CA VAL A 133 -18.35 12.80 -6.64
C VAL A 133 -17.49 11.84 -5.82
N LEU A 134 -16.84 12.33 -4.77
CA LEU A 134 -15.96 11.56 -3.88
C LEU A 134 -16.65 11.13 -2.58
N SER A 135 -17.95 11.38 -2.40
CA SER A 135 -18.65 11.15 -1.13
C SER A 135 -18.68 9.67 -0.70
N ASP A 136 -18.61 8.75 -1.65
CA ASP A 136 -18.59 7.30 -1.48
C ASP A 136 -17.20 6.68 -1.68
N VAL A 137 -16.16 7.50 -1.88
CA VAL A 137 -14.78 7.04 -2.14
C VAL A 137 -13.92 7.20 -0.88
N PRO A 138 -13.31 6.11 -0.37
CA PRO A 138 -12.33 6.19 0.71
C PRO A 138 -11.13 7.07 0.31
N ALA A 139 -10.63 7.89 1.24
CA ALA A 139 -9.52 8.82 0.96
C ALA A 139 -8.27 8.13 0.40
N ASP A 140 -8.01 6.90 0.83
CA ASP A 140 -6.85 6.10 0.41
C ASP A 140 -6.94 5.59 -1.05
N ARG A 141 -8.08 5.82 -1.74
CA ARG A 141 -8.31 5.45 -3.16
C ARG A 141 -8.32 6.65 -4.11
N VAL A 142 -8.08 7.87 -3.62
CA VAL A 142 -8.04 9.07 -4.48
C VAL A 142 -6.62 9.29 -4.98
N ALA A 143 -6.44 9.33 -6.30
CA ALA A 143 -5.14 9.50 -6.98
C ALA A 143 -4.86 10.95 -7.41
#